data_AF-A0A0S8JCF1-F1
#
_entry.id   AF-A0A0S8JCF1-F1
#
_cell.length_a   1.000
_cell.length_b   1.000
_cell.length_c   1.000
_cell.angle_alpha   90.00
_cell.angle_beta   90.00
_cell.angle_gamma   90.00
#
_symmetry.space_group_name_H-M   'P 1'
#
loop_
_entity.id
_entity.type
_entity.pdbx_description
1 polymer ?
#
loop_
_entity_poly.entity_id
_entity_poly.type
_entity_poly.pdbx_seq_one_letter_code
_entity_poly.pdbx_strand_id
1 'polypeptide(L)'
;MAEQQPQIDNFKPSFALEHVAARLEPFDLLRLGLRLGGADRRSDVSESIQGGAASNITTTDGRAAARSSPANSQLNALNTHALAPIFATNGLVFPYNPTISEGISVKYDALELTHTNESYHVYRGTDNVRINIGDAKWTCDTFDNAVYALSALHFFRTYSHMDFGAGRSGRPPSPMWFSAYGNYAFHRVPVLMEKADWSFPADVDYVGIPEFGTPEYRQRVLKYERDDSNQYTWLPMI
;
A
#
# COMPACT_ATOMS: atom_id res chain seq x y z
N MET A 1 0.68 -24.93 31.52
CA MET A 1 1.43 -23.73 31.11
C MET A 1 0.85 -23.30 29.78
N ALA A 2 0.06 -22.22 29.78
CA ALA A 2 -0.65 -21.76 28.59
C ALA A 2 0.33 -20.98 27.70
N GLU A 3 0.57 -21.51 26.51
CA GLU A 3 1.39 -20.89 25.47
C GLU A 3 0.59 -19.71 24.90
N GLN A 4 1.00 -18.50 25.28
CA GLN A 4 0.35 -17.28 24.88
C GLN A 4 0.71 -17.00 23.41
N GLN A 5 -0.23 -17.27 22.51
CA GLN A 5 -0.11 -16.92 21.09
C GLN A 5 0.17 -15.42 20.96
N PRO A 6 1.22 -14.99 20.24
CA PRO A 6 1.47 -13.57 20.03
C PRO A 6 0.35 -12.97 19.17
N GLN A 7 -0.45 -12.11 19.79
CA GLN A 7 -1.49 -11.30 19.17
C GLN A 7 -0.88 -10.42 18.07
N ILE A 8 -1.45 -10.50 16.86
CA ILE A 8 -1.02 -9.79 15.64
C ILE A 8 -1.54 -8.32 15.63
N ASP A 9 -2.20 -7.87 16.71
CA ASP A 9 -2.79 -6.54 16.87
C ASP A 9 -1.78 -5.37 16.99
N ASN A 10 -0.49 -5.61 16.75
CA ASN A 10 0.59 -4.63 16.99
C ASN A 10 1.52 -4.43 15.78
N PHE A 11 1.03 -4.54 14.54
CA PHE A 11 1.80 -4.02 13.40
C PHE A 11 1.77 -2.48 13.43
N LYS A 12 2.75 -1.90 14.11
CA LYS A 12 2.98 -0.45 14.21
C LYS A 12 4.41 -0.19 13.78
N PRO A 13 4.65 0.17 12.51
CA PRO A 13 6.01 0.52 12.12
C PRO A 13 6.43 1.76 12.91
N SER A 14 7.71 1.84 13.29
CA SER A 14 8.20 2.82 14.27
C SER A 14 7.94 4.27 13.87
N PHE A 15 7.84 4.55 12.56
CA PHE A 15 7.58 5.88 11.99
C PHE A 15 6.09 6.26 11.91
N ALA A 16 5.15 5.34 12.15
CA ALA A 16 3.71 5.64 12.00
C ALA A 16 3.12 6.52 13.13
N LEU A 17 3.89 6.81 14.19
CA LEU A 17 3.47 7.60 15.36
C LEU A 17 4.05 9.02 15.41
N GLU A 18 5.07 9.32 14.61
CA GLU A 18 5.66 10.67 14.53
C GLU A 18 4.98 11.51 13.45
N HIS A 19 5.14 12.83 13.52
CA HIS A 19 4.54 13.79 12.58
C HIS A 19 4.96 13.49 11.14
N VAL A 20 4.19 12.64 10.46
CA VAL A 20 4.42 12.19 9.09
C VAL A 20 4.42 13.39 8.14
N ALA A 21 5.54 13.58 7.44
CA ALA A 21 5.71 14.70 6.53
C ALA A 21 5.05 14.50 5.16
N ALA A 22 4.82 13.26 4.72
CA ALA A 22 4.16 12.93 3.47
C ALA A 22 3.38 11.60 3.54
N ARG A 23 2.16 11.58 2.99
CA ARG A 23 1.26 10.43 2.93
C ARG A 23 0.52 10.38 1.59
N LEU A 24 0.35 9.17 1.06
CA LEU A 24 -0.46 8.83 -0.09
C LEU A 24 -1.61 7.92 0.33
N GLU A 25 -2.84 8.37 0.14
CA GLU A 25 -4.03 7.59 0.45
C GLU A 25 -4.70 7.14 -0.86
N PRO A 26 -4.99 5.84 -1.03
CA PRO A 26 -5.79 5.41 -2.16
C PRO A 26 -7.23 5.96 -2.03
N PHE A 27 -7.86 6.28 -3.15
CA PHE A 27 -9.23 6.80 -3.15
C PHE A 27 -10.27 5.75 -2.75
N ASP A 28 -9.96 4.47 -2.96
CA ASP A 28 -10.80 3.32 -2.61
C ASP A 28 -9.93 2.17 -2.12
N LEU A 29 -9.99 1.85 -0.82
CA LEU A 29 -9.22 0.77 -0.20
C LEU A 29 -9.70 -0.62 -0.66
N LEU A 30 -10.94 -0.74 -1.15
CA LEU A 30 -11.52 -2.00 -1.63
C LEU A 30 -11.03 -2.38 -3.03
N ARG A 31 -10.40 -1.43 -3.74
CA ARG A 31 -9.81 -1.63 -5.06
C ARG A 31 -8.62 -2.59 -5.04
N LEU A 32 -7.93 -2.66 -3.92
CA LEU A 32 -6.63 -3.32 -3.80
C LEU A 32 -6.76 -4.84 -3.54
N GLY A 33 -7.79 -5.46 -4.11
CA GLY A 33 -8.12 -6.89 -3.96
C GLY A 33 -8.86 -7.23 -2.66
N LEU A 34 -9.16 -6.25 -1.82
CA LEU A 34 -9.79 -6.47 -0.52
C LEU A 34 -11.30 -6.60 -0.63
N ARG A 35 -11.79 -7.83 -0.77
CA ARG A 35 -13.21 -8.13 -0.57
C ARG A 35 -13.53 -8.12 0.92
N LEU A 36 -13.87 -6.95 1.48
CA LEU A 36 -14.70 -6.92 2.68
C LEU A 36 -16.06 -7.48 2.26
N GLY A 37 -16.45 -8.63 2.81
CA GLY A 37 -17.55 -9.45 2.31
C GLY A 37 -18.76 -8.63 1.87
N GLY A 38 -18.91 -8.47 0.55
CA GLY A 38 -20.17 -8.05 -0.03
C GLY A 38 -21.15 -9.17 0.24
N ALA A 39 -22.14 -8.93 1.09
CA ALA A 39 -23.29 -9.80 1.21
C ALA A 39 -23.92 -9.92 -0.19
N ASP A 40 -23.68 -11.04 -0.88
CA ASP A 40 -24.43 -11.42 -2.05
C ASP A 40 -25.90 -11.49 -1.60
N ARG A 41 -26.69 -10.47 -1.96
CA ARG A 41 -28.15 -10.50 -1.86
C ARG A 41 -28.71 -11.42 -2.94
N ARG A 42 -28.32 -12.70 -2.90
CA ARG A 42 -29.09 -13.78 -3.53
C ARG A 42 -29.81 -14.49 -2.41
N SER A 43 -31.10 -14.21 -2.30
CA SER A 43 -32.05 -14.91 -1.44
C SER A 43 -32.30 -16.30 -2.01
N ASP A 44 -31.40 -17.24 -1.74
CA ASP A 44 -31.75 -18.66 -1.84
C ASP A 44 -32.33 -19.09 -0.50
N VAL A 45 -33.66 -19.17 -0.49
CA VAL A 45 -34.47 -19.77 0.55
C VAL A 45 -34.12 -21.27 0.63
N SER A 46 -33.53 -21.71 1.74
CA SER A 46 -33.87 -22.99 2.39
C SER A 46 -33.20 -23.10 3.77
N GLU A 47 -34.06 -22.95 4.78
CA GLU A 47 -34.09 -23.57 6.09
C GLU A 47 -32.86 -24.37 6.58
N SER A 48 -32.35 -24.01 7.76
CA SER A 48 -32.75 -24.70 9.00
C SER A 48 -32.17 -24.04 10.25
N ILE A 49 -33.00 -24.07 11.28
CA ILE A 49 -32.87 -23.52 12.62
C ILE A 49 -31.92 -24.40 13.45
N GLN A 50 -30.92 -23.79 14.11
CA GLN A 50 -30.43 -24.08 15.47
C GLN A 50 -29.19 -23.20 15.72
N GLY A 51 -29.21 -22.26 16.67
CA GLY A 51 -29.13 -22.58 18.09
C GLY A 51 -27.65 -22.75 18.46
N GLY A 52 -27.06 -21.74 19.11
CA GLY A 52 -25.62 -21.67 19.34
C GLY A 52 -25.02 -22.88 20.07
N ALA A 53 -23.89 -23.36 19.56
CA ALA A 53 -22.80 -24.01 20.29
C ALA A 53 -21.63 -24.17 19.30
N ALA A 54 -20.40 -23.98 19.77
CA ALA A 54 -19.20 -24.22 18.98
C ALA A 54 -19.10 -25.74 18.64
N SER A 55 -19.41 -26.10 17.41
CA SER A 55 -19.27 -27.48 16.92
C SER A 55 -17.82 -27.73 16.53
N ASN A 56 -17.01 -28.25 17.45
CA ASN A 56 -15.78 -28.95 17.11
C ASN A 56 -16.15 -30.24 16.37
N ILE A 57 -16.14 -30.21 15.04
CA ILE A 57 -16.24 -31.42 14.22
C ILE A 57 -14.84 -32.02 14.12
N THR A 58 -14.57 -33.00 14.97
CA THR A 58 -13.43 -33.91 14.81
C THR A 58 -13.80 -34.97 13.79
N THR A 59 -13.23 -34.88 12.59
CA THR A 59 -13.26 -35.97 11.59
C THR A 59 -11.92 -36.70 11.61
N THR A 60 -12.00 -38.02 11.65
CA THR A 60 -10.97 -39.05 11.96
C THR A 60 -9.74 -39.14 11.05
N ASP A 61 -9.45 -38.14 10.21
CA ASP A 61 -8.22 -38.11 9.40
C ASP A 61 -7.42 -36.84 9.73
N GLY A 62 -6.13 -36.97 9.98
CA GLY A 62 -5.20 -35.95 10.51
C GLY A 62 -4.98 -34.69 9.65
N ARG A 63 -6.06 -33.97 9.32
CA ARG A 63 -6.05 -32.63 8.72
C ARG A 63 -7.09 -31.79 9.44
N ALA A 64 -6.64 -31.14 10.51
CA ALA A 64 -7.43 -30.14 11.23
C ALA A 64 -7.72 -28.94 10.30
N ALA A 65 -8.80 -29.02 9.53
CA ALA A 65 -9.36 -27.87 8.84
C ALA A 65 -10.14 -27.06 9.89
N ALA A 66 -9.45 -26.15 10.58
CA ALA A 66 -10.09 -25.13 11.38
C ALA A 66 -10.94 -24.25 10.45
N ARG A 67 -12.25 -24.54 10.36
CA ARG A 67 -13.21 -23.61 9.76
C ARG A 67 -13.29 -22.39 10.68
N SER A 68 -12.44 -21.41 10.41
CA SER A 68 -12.56 -20.09 11.01
C SER A 68 -13.88 -19.48 10.55
N SER A 69 -14.64 -18.92 11.50
CA SER A 69 -15.81 -18.09 11.23
C SER A 69 -15.50 -17.12 10.09
N PRO A 70 -16.43 -16.83 9.15
CA PRO A 70 -16.15 -15.95 8.01
C PRO A 70 -15.61 -14.57 8.42
N ALA A 71 -15.93 -14.08 9.62
CA ALA A 71 -15.30 -12.87 10.17
C ALA A 71 -13.83 -13.09 10.56
N ASN A 72 -13.51 -14.22 11.22
CA ASN A 72 -12.14 -14.56 11.61
C ASN A 72 -11.28 -14.96 10.41
N SER A 73 -11.84 -15.59 9.38
CA SER A 73 -11.11 -15.89 8.15
C SER A 73 -10.82 -14.63 7.33
N GLN A 74 -11.73 -13.66 7.33
CA GLN A 74 -11.52 -12.34 6.70
C GLN A 74 -10.46 -11.51 7.43
N LEU A 75 -10.48 -11.48 8.77
CA LEU A 75 -9.43 -10.84 9.57
C LEU A 75 -8.06 -11.51 9.39
N ASN A 76 -8.03 -12.85 9.24
CA ASN A 76 -6.78 -13.57 9.01
C ASN A 76 -6.25 -13.38 7.58
N ALA A 77 -7.15 -13.25 6.58
CA ALA A 77 -6.79 -12.93 5.19
C ALA A 77 -6.25 -11.50 5.08
N LEU A 78 -6.82 -10.55 5.84
CA LEU A 78 -6.30 -9.19 5.96
C LEU A 78 -4.87 -9.17 6.46
N ASN A 79 -4.56 -9.93 7.52
CA ASN A 79 -3.23 -10.00 8.13
C ASN A 79 -2.20 -10.78 7.28
N THR A 80 -2.66 -11.54 6.29
CA THR A 80 -1.83 -12.38 5.42
C THR A 80 -1.64 -11.76 4.04
N HIS A 81 -2.26 -10.60 3.75
CA HIS A 81 -2.13 -9.96 2.45
C HIS A 81 -0.84 -9.14 2.36
N ALA A 82 -0.23 -9.08 1.18
CA ALA A 82 0.98 -8.28 0.94
C ALA A 82 0.82 -6.77 1.18
N LEU A 83 -0.43 -6.30 1.35
CA LEU A 83 -0.79 -4.90 1.55
C LEU A 83 -1.40 -4.64 2.92
N ALA A 84 -1.44 -5.65 3.80
CA ALA A 84 -1.90 -5.53 5.19
C ALA A 84 -1.29 -4.33 5.92
N PRO A 85 0.03 -4.08 5.82
CA PRO A 85 0.69 -2.95 6.47
C PRO A 85 0.12 -1.60 6.07
N ILE A 86 -0.21 -1.44 4.79
CA ILE A 86 -0.71 -0.17 4.21
C ILE A 86 -2.17 0.05 4.57
N PHE A 87 -2.96 -1.03 4.66
CA PHE A 87 -4.33 -0.94 5.16
C PHE A 87 -4.36 -0.56 6.64
N ALA A 88 -3.46 -1.11 7.45
CA ALA A 88 -3.34 -0.74 8.87
C ALA A 88 -3.03 0.75 9.06
N THR A 89 -2.18 1.32 8.18
CA THR A 89 -1.86 2.76 8.19
C THR A 89 -2.85 3.61 7.39
N ASN A 90 -3.95 3.05 6.87
CA ASN A 90 -4.95 3.74 6.04
C ASN A 90 -4.35 4.51 4.86
N GLY A 91 -3.26 4.02 4.27
CA GLY A 91 -2.50 4.69 3.21
C GLY A 91 -0.99 4.51 3.36
N LEU A 92 -0.27 4.78 2.28
CA LEU A 92 1.18 4.72 2.24
C LEU A 92 1.76 5.99 2.87
N VAL A 93 2.39 5.81 4.01
CA VAL A 93 3.20 6.79 4.74
C VAL A 93 4.67 6.62 4.37
N PHE A 94 5.37 7.71 4.07
CA PHE A 94 6.82 7.67 3.87
C PHE A 94 7.55 7.59 5.23
N PRO A 95 8.52 6.68 5.41
CA PRO A 95 9.23 6.54 6.69
C PRO A 95 10.08 7.76 7.07
N TYR A 96 10.68 8.40 6.07
CA TYR A 96 11.49 9.62 6.21
C TYR A 96 10.93 10.72 5.31
N ASN A 97 11.20 11.98 5.67
CA ASN A 97 10.81 13.14 4.88
C ASN A 97 11.45 13.09 3.49
N PRO A 98 10.66 12.96 2.40
CA PRO A 98 11.20 13.01 1.06
C PRO A 98 11.41 14.46 0.61
N THR A 99 12.27 14.64 -0.40
CA THR A 99 12.43 15.90 -1.12
C THR A 99 11.24 16.06 -2.08
N ILE A 100 10.40 17.07 -1.88
CA ILE A 100 9.21 17.33 -2.73
C ILE A 100 9.45 18.59 -3.53
N SER A 101 9.30 18.51 -4.86
CA SER A 101 9.36 19.67 -5.76
C SER A 101 8.08 19.80 -6.59
N GLU A 102 7.61 21.04 -6.72
CA GLU A 102 6.43 21.42 -7.49
C GLU A 102 6.82 22.47 -8.52
N GLY A 103 6.41 22.27 -9.78
CA GLY A 103 6.65 23.21 -10.87
C GLY A 103 5.35 23.73 -11.46
N ILE A 104 5.06 25.02 -11.28
CA ILE A 104 3.94 25.71 -11.93
C ILE A 104 4.48 26.43 -13.18
N SER A 105 4.10 25.97 -14.35
CA SER A 105 4.50 26.56 -15.64
C SER A 105 3.33 27.35 -16.22
N VAL A 106 3.51 28.66 -16.34
CA VAL A 106 2.53 29.57 -16.96
C VAL A 106 3.05 30.01 -18.32
N LYS A 107 2.24 29.77 -19.36
CA LYS A 107 2.59 30.08 -20.74
C LYS A 107 2.02 31.43 -21.14
N TYR A 108 2.91 32.30 -21.59
CA TYR A 108 2.57 33.57 -22.23
C TYR A 108 3.05 33.57 -23.68
N ASP A 109 2.23 34.10 -24.57
CA ASP A 109 2.60 34.36 -25.96
C ASP A 109 3.02 35.80 -26.12
N ALA A 110 4.17 36.03 -26.73
CA ALA A 110 4.62 37.35 -27.11
C ALA A 110 3.94 37.77 -28.42
N LEU A 111 3.12 38.81 -28.36
CA LEU A 111 2.52 39.46 -29.51
C LEU A 111 3.29 40.74 -29.82
N GLU A 112 3.92 40.77 -30.99
CA GLU A 112 4.63 41.95 -31.47
C GLU A 112 3.64 42.85 -32.24
N LEU A 113 3.34 44.02 -31.68
CA LEU A 113 2.51 45.03 -32.33
C LEU A 113 3.41 45.99 -33.09
N THR A 114 2.94 46.48 -34.24
CA THR A 114 3.64 47.55 -34.96
C THR A 114 3.56 48.85 -34.16
N HIS A 115 4.69 49.57 -34.11
CA HIS A 115 4.82 50.85 -33.39
C HIS A 115 4.64 50.78 -31.86
N THR A 116 4.82 49.62 -31.23
CA THR A 116 4.96 49.51 -29.76
C THR A 116 6.41 49.25 -29.36
N ASN A 117 6.82 49.86 -28.23
CA ASN A 117 8.18 49.75 -27.71
C ASN A 117 8.40 48.53 -26.80
N GLU A 118 7.33 47.85 -26.39
CA GLU A 118 7.38 46.67 -25.54
C GLU A 118 6.54 45.53 -26.14
N SER A 119 7.02 44.30 -25.99
CA SER A 119 6.30 43.11 -26.43
C SER A 119 5.14 42.81 -25.49
N TYR A 120 3.94 42.64 -26.06
CA TYR A 120 2.74 42.36 -25.28
C TYR A 120 2.65 40.86 -24.98
N HIS A 121 2.61 40.49 -23.70
CA HIS A 121 2.52 39.09 -23.29
C HIS A 121 1.06 38.72 -23.04
N VAL A 122 0.51 37.87 -23.90
CA VAL A 122 -0.86 37.35 -23.78
C VAL A 122 -0.83 36.03 -23.03
N TYR A 123 -1.65 35.90 -21.99
CA TYR A 123 -1.79 34.64 -21.28
C TYR A 123 -2.37 33.56 -22.21
N ARG A 124 -1.64 32.44 -22.39
CA ARG A 124 -2.09 31.29 -23.17
C ARG A 124 -2.75 30.23 -22.28
N GLY A 125 -2.15 29.95 -21.12
CA GLY A 125 -2.62 28.88 -20.24
C GLY A 125 -1.60 28.55 -19.15
N THR A 126 -2.04 27.71 -18.21
CA THR A 126 -1.18 27.14 -17.16
C THR A 126 -1.17 25.63 -17.33
N ASP A 127 0.02 25.03 -17.29
CA ASP A 127 0.16 23.57 -17.41
C ASP A 127 -0.27 22.85 -16.12
N ASN A 128 -0.62 21.57 -16.25
CA ASN A 128 -0.85 20.71 -15.09
C ASN A 128 0.42 20.61 -14.24
N VAL A 129 0.25 20.84 -12.94
CA VAL A 129 1.33 20.73 -11.95
C VAL A 129 1.80 19.29 -11.85
N ARG A 130 3.12 19.10 -11.92
CA ARG A 130 3.78 17.82 -11.64
C ARG A 130 4.48 17.91 -10.29
N ILE A 131 4.19 16.94 -9.43
CA ILE A 131 4.83 16.81 -8.12
C ILE A 131 5.88 15.71 -8.26
N ASN A 132 7.14 16.04 -8.00
CA ASN A 132 8.22 15.06 -7.99
C ASN A 132 8.66 14.81 -6.54
N ILE A 133 8.62 13.54 -6.14
CA ILE A 133 9.02 13.05 -4.82
C ILE A 133 10.36 12.33 -5.00
N GLY A 134 11.45 12.98 -4.58
CA GLY A 134 12.81 12.46 -4.60
C GLY A 134 13.28 12.01 -3.22
N ASP A 135 14.37 11.24 -3.21
CA ASP A 135 15.08 10.79 -2.00
C ASP A 135 14.21 10.08 -0.95
N ALA A 136 13.15 9.40 -1.38
CA ALA A 136 12.33 8.58 -0.50
C ALA A 136 13.11 7.31 -0.09
N LYS A 137 13.60 7.29 1.15
CA LYS A 137 14.35 6.16 1.70
C LYS A 137 13.42 5.16 2.38
N TRP A 138 13.70 3.88 2.16
CA TRP A 138 13.00 2.75 2.77
C TRP A 138 14.02 1.89 3.48
N THR A 139 13.99 1.90 4.81
CA THR A 139 14.97 1.18 5.63
C THR A 139 14.44 -0.20 6.02
N CYS A 140 15.27 -1.23 5.92
CA CYS A 140 14.87 -2.63 6.16
C CYS A 140 15.56 -3.26 7.39
N ASP A 141 15.88 -2.45 8.40
CA ASP A 141 16.63 -2.90 9.59
C ASP A 141 15.82 -3.79 10.54
N THR A 142 14.51 -3.55 10.62
CA THR A 142 13.59 -4.29 11.48
C THR A 142 12.56 -5.03 10.64
N PHE A 143 12.03 -6.13 11.19
CA PHE A 143 11.05 -6.96 10.49
C PHE A 143 9.83 -6.15 10.00
N ASP A 144 9.30 -5.26 10.85
CA ASP A 144 8.13 -4.46 10.49
C ASP A 144 8.43 -3.44 9.39
N ASN A 145 9.61 -2.80 9.45
CA ASN A 145 10.01 -1.82 8.44
C ASN A 145 10.28 -2.49 7.08
N ALA A 146 10.94 -3.67 7.09
CA ALA A 146 11.19 -4.45 5.88
C ALA A 146 9.88 -4.92 5.24
N VAL A 147 8.95 -5.46 6.03
CA VAL A 147 7.61 -5.86 5.57
C VAL A 147 6.85 -4.66 5.00
N TYR A 148 6.93 -3.50 5.64
CA TYR A 148 6.29 -2.28 5.15
C TYR A 148 6.90 -1.78 3.83
N ALA A 149 8.23 -1.82 3.68
CA ALA A 149 8.91 -1.47 2.44
C ALA A 149 8.51 -2.40 1.28
N LEU A 150 8.38 -3.71 1.56
CA LEU A 150 7.87 -4.68 0.58
C LEU A 150 6.42 -4.37 0.17
N SER A 151 5.56 -4.05 1.14
CA SER A 151 4.19 -3.63 0.87
C SER A 151 4.13 -2.35 0.05
N ALA A 152 4.98 -1.37 0.33
CA ALA A 152 5.06 -0.12 -0.42
C ALA A 152 5.46 -0.36 -1.88
N LEU A 153 6.48 -1.19 -2.12
CA LEU A 153 6.88 -1.60 -3.46
C LEU A 153 5.72 -2.31 -4.20
N HIS A 154 5.04 -3.24 -3.53
CA HIS A 154 3.91 -3.95 -4.13
C HIS A 154 2.71 -3.02 -4.39
N PHE A 155 2.48 -2.03 -3.53
CA PHE A 155 1.44 -1.01 -3.72
C PHE A 155 1.68 -0.20 -4.98
N PHE A 156 2.87 0.35 -5.19
CA PHE A 156 3.15 1.11 -6.42
C PHE A 156 3.04 0.25 -7.69
N ARG A 157 3.45 -1.02 -7.63
CA ARG A 157 3.30 -1.95 -8.75
C ARG A 157 1.84 -2.28 -9.07
N THR A 158 0.99 -2.43 -8.06
CA THR A 158 -0.42 -2.76 -8.27
C THR A 158 -1.26 -1.54 -8.64
N TYR A 159 -0.94 -0.38 -8.07
CA TYR A 159 -1.73 0.84 -8.24
C TYR A 159 -1.51 1.52 -9.60
N SER A 160 -0.35 1.29 -10.24
CA SER A 160 -0.03 1.80 -11.58
C SER A 160 -0.90 1.17 -12.68
N HIS A 161 -1.44 -0.02 -12.44
CA HIS A 161 -2.22 -0.74 -13.43
C HIS A 161 -3.71 -0.35 -13.39
N MET A 162 -4.35 -0.55 -14.56
CA MET A 162 -5.80 -0.50 -14.68
C MET A 162 -6.45 -1.58 -13.82
N ASP A 163 -7.72 -1.36 -13.45
CA ASP A 163 -8.46 -2.35 -12.64
C ASP A 163 -8.55 -3.69 -13.38
N PHE A 164 -8.22 -4.78 -12.68
CA PHE A 164 -8.37 -6.15 -13.15
C PHE A 164 -9.35 -6.93 -12.24
N GLY A 165 -10.02 -7.93 -12.80
CA GLY A 165 -10.93 -8.82 -12.06
C GLY A 165 -12.42 -8.50 -12.22
N ALA A 166 -13.26 -9.32 -11.56
CA ALA A 166 -14.70 -9.32 -11.80
C ALA A 166 -15.41 -8.06 -11.27
N GLY A 167 -16.13 -7.36 -12.17
CA GLY A 167 -17.08 -6.29 -11.85
C GLY A 167 -16.57 -4.85 -12.01
N ARG A 168 -15.24 -4.63 -12.09
CA ARG A 168 -14.64 -3.29 -12.26
C ARG A 168 -13.49 -3.23 -13.29
N SER A 169 -13.30 -4.29 -14.08
CA SER A 169 -12.20 -4.40 -15.05
C SER A 169 -12.20 -3.25 -16.08
N GLY A 170 -11.01 -2.76 -16.43
CA GLY A 170 -10.81 -1.81 -17.54
C GLY A 170 -10.94 -0.34 -17.17
N ARG A 171 -11.12 0.00 -15.88
CA ARG A 171 -11.06 1.40 -15.43
C ARG A 171 -9.62 1.90 -15.44
N PRO A 172 -9.41 3.17 -15.85
CA PRO A 172 -8.08 3.78 -15.76
C PRO A 172 -7.59 3.78 -14.29
N PRO A 173 -6.27 3.86 -14.06
CA PRO A 173 -5.71 3.97 -12.72
C PRO A 173 -6.44 5.05 -11.92
N SER A 174 -6.92 4.69 -10.73
CA SER A 174 -7.65 5.62 -9.87
C SER A 174 -6.70 6.69 -9.31
N PRO A 175 -7.17 7.92 -9.06
CA PRO A 175 -6.35 8.95 -8.41
C PRO A 175 -6.05 8.59 -6.95
N MET A 176 -5.01 9.17 -6.36
CA MET A 176 -4.67 9.10 -4.92
C MET A 176 -4.79 10.47 -4.29
N TRP A 177 -4.90 10.52 -2.97
CA TRP A 177 -4.77 11.75 -2.20
C TRP A 177 -3.36 11.89 -1.68
N PHE A 178 -2.70 12.98 -2.02
CA PHE A 178 -1.40 13.35 -1.47
C PHE A 178 -1.56 14.39 -0.38
N SER A 179 -0.93 14.13 0.77
CA SER A 179 -0.89 15.07 1.89
C SER A 179 0.55 15.20 2.39
N ALA A 180 1.06 16.42 2.47
CA ALA A 180 2.39 16.75 2.96
C ALA A 180 2.46 18.21 3.44
N TYR A 181 3.30 18.48 4.45
CA TYR A 181 3.62 19.85 4.92
C TYR A 181 2.43 20.74 5.34
N GLY A 182 1.30 20.16 5.75
CA GLY A 182 0.18 20.88 6.37
C GLY A 182 -0.84 21.48 5.38
N ASN A 183 -1.75 22.30 5.91
CA ASN A 183 -2.97 22.72 5.18
C ASN A 183 -2.71 23.63 3.97
N TYR A 184 -1.64 24.42 3.99
CA TYR A 184 -1.33 25.41 2.95
C TYR A 184 -0.28 24.93 1.94
N ALA A 185 0.35 23.78 2.17
CA ALA A 185 1.24 23.15 1.20
C ALA A 185 0.45 22.08 0.44
N PHE A 186 0.45 20.84 0.93
CA PHE A 186 -0.29 19.74 0.31
C PHE A 186 -1.27 19.14 1.30
N HIS A 187 -2.55 19.48 1.17
CA HIS A 187 -3.61 18.88 1.98
C HIS A 187 -4.62 18.18 1.08
N ARG A 188 -4.57 16.84 1.08
CA ARG A 188 -5.49 15.99 0.32
C ARG A 188 -5.60 16.46 -1.14
N VAL A 189 -4.45 16.63 -1.80
CA VAL A 189 -4.36 16.99 -3.22
C VAL A 189 -4.60 15.74 -4.07
N PRO A 190 -5.52 15.75 -5.04
CA PRO A 190 -5.73 14.59 -5.90
C PRO A 190 -4.57 14.47 -6.90
N VAL A 191 -3.86 13.35 -6.87
CA VAL A 191 -2.70 13.07 -7.72
C VAL A 191 -2.90 11.77 -8.50
N LEU A 192 -2.30 11.71 -9.69
CA LEU A 192 -2.17 10.47 -10.45
C LEU A 192 -0.69 10.09 -10.51
N MET A 193 -0.39 8.81 -10.41
CA MET A 193 0.98 8.33 -10.51
C MET A 193 1.40 8.24 -11.97
N GLU A 194 2.40 9.02 -12.36
CA GLU A 194 2.99 8.96 -13.70
C GLU A 194 4.12 7.92 -13.77
N LYS A 195 5.02 7.93 -12.78
CA LYS A 195 6.20 7.06 -12.72
C LYS A 195 6.59 6.78 -11.28
N ALA A 196 7.06 5.56 -11.02
CA ALA A 196 7.72 5.18 -9.77
C ALA A 196 9.00 4.43 -10.12
N ASP A 197 10.14 4.97 -9.70
CA ASP A 197 11.45 4.35 -9.88
C ASP A 197 11.90 3.73 -8.56
N TRP A 198 12.30 2.46 -8.61
CA TRP A 198 12.88 1.76 -7.47
C TRP A 198 14.27 1.25 -7.85
N SER A 199 15.29 1.68 -7.13
CA SER A 199 16.67 1.26 -7.36
C SER A 199 17.08 0.16 -6.38
N PHE A 200 17.84 -0.81 -6.89
CA PHE A 200 18.40 -1.93 -6.14
C PHE A 200 19.93 -1.85 -6.27
N PRO A 201 20.62 -1.11 -5.39
CA PRO A 201 22.06 -0.93 -5.48
C PRO A 201 22.81 -2.24 -5.18
N ALA A 202 23.98 -2.43 -5.80
CA ALA A 202 24.83 -3.61 -5.57
C ALA A 202 25.75 -3.44 -4.35
N ASP A 203 25.99 -2.21 -3.91
CA ASP A 203 26.93 -1.89 -2.82
C ASP A 203 26.33 -2.06 -1.41
N VAL A 204 25.10 -2.57 -1.33
CA VAL A 204 24.33 -2.66 -0.08
C VAL A 204 23.91 -4.11 0.15
N ASP A 205 23.94 -4.54 1.41
CA ASP A 205 23.49 -5.86 1.82
C ASP A 205 21.97 -6.00 1.67
N TYR A 206 21.51 -7.21 1.37
CA TYR A 206 20.10 -7.51 1.18
C TYR A 206 19.58 -8.36 2.34
N VAL A 207 18.32 -8.10 2.70
CA VAL A 207 17.59 -8.87 3.69
C VAL A 207 16.39 -9.57 3.05
N GLY A 208 16.22 -10.84 3.40
CA GLY A 208 15.17 -11.73 2.94
C GLY A 208 13.94 -11.61 3.83
N ILE A 209 12.83 -11.20 3.23
CA ILE A 209 11.52 -11.07 3.86
C ILE A 209 10.70 -12.31 3.51
N PRO A 210 10.20 -13.07 4.50
CA PRO A 210 9.39 -14.26 4.22
C PRO A 210 8.06 -13.88 3.58
N GLU A 211 7.52 -14.77 2.74
CA GLU A 211 6.20 -14.59 2.14
C GLU A 211 5.09 -14.47 3.21
N PHE A 212 4.12 -13.62 2.94
CA PHE A 212 3.00 -13.38 3.85
C PHE A 212 2.20 -14.68 4.10
N GLY A 213 1.92 -14.98 5.38
CA GLY A 213 1.14 -16.16 5.77
C GLY A 213 1.94 -17.43 6.03
N THR A 214 3.22 -17.44 5.69
CA THR A 214 4.14 -18.54 6.02
C THR A 214 4.41 -18.62 7.54
N PRO A 215 4.77 -19.80 8.08
CA PRO A 215 5.19 -19.93 9.48
C PRO A 215 6.33 -18.98 9.86
N GLU A 216 7.26 -18.74 8.94
CA GLU A 216 8.43 -17.86 9.11
C GLU A 216 8.00 -16.40 9.30
N TYR A 217 6.98 -15.94 8.57
CA TYR A 217 6.41 -14.60 8.75
C TYR A 217 5.87 -14.39 10.17
N ARG A 218 5.27 -15.42 10.79
CA ARG A 218 4.74 -15.35 12.17
C ARG A 218 5.84 -15.26 13.22
N GLN A 219 7.04 -15.77 12.91
CA GLN A 219 8.19 -15.70 13.80
C GLN A 219 8.83 -14.31 13.81
N ARG A 220 8.51 -13.44 12.83
CA ARG A 220 9.01 -12.05 12.74
C ARG A 220 10.53 -11.95 12.68
N VAL A 221 11.16 -12.92 12.03
CA VAL A 221 12.62 -12.99 11.86
C VAL A 221 12.99 -12.73 10.40
N LEU A 222 14.01 -11.89 10.22
CA LEU A 222 14.59 -11.58 8.91
C LEU A 222 15.71 -12.57 8.59
N LYS A 223 15.85 -12.90 7.30
CA LYS A 223 16.90 -13.79 6.81
C LYS A 223 18.01 -12.98 6.14
N TYR A 224 19.27 -13.24 6.48
CA TYR A 224 20.43 -12.53 5.91
C TYR A 224 21.20 -13.35 4.88
N GLU A 225 20.96 -14.67 4.84
CA GLU A 225 21.65 -15.58 3.93
C GLU A 225 20.76 -15.94 2.74
N ARG A 226 21.30 -15.77 1.53
CA ARG A 226 20.58 -16.11 0.30
C ARG A 226 20.10 -17.56 0.34
N ASP A 227 18.83 -17.73 0.04
CA ASP A 227 18.14 -19.02 -0.05
C ASP A 227 17.47 -19.15 -1.41
N ASP A 228 17.61 -20.32 -2.02
CA ASP A 228 17.10 -20.64 -3.36
C ASP A 228 15.64 -21.14 -3.31
N SER A 229 15.06 -21.28 -2.11
CA SER A 229 13.70 -21.80 -1.89
C SER A 229 12.57 -20.94 -2.47
N ASN A 230 12.86 -19.76 -3.04
CA ASN A 230 11.88 -18.79 -3.57
C ASN A 230 10.79 -18.37 -2.56
N GLN A 231 11.02 -18.60 -1.26
CA GLN A 231 10.11 -18.25 -0.16
C GLN A 231 10.36 -16.85 0.41
N TYR A 232 11.41 -16.18 -0.08
CA TYR A 232 11.87 -14.89 0.44
C TYR A 232 11.94 -13.86 -0.68
N THR A 233 11.50 -12.65 -0.38
CA THR A 233 11.75 -11.47 -1.22
C THR A 233 12.91 -10.68 -0.64
N TRP A 234 13.91 -10.39 -1.47
CA TRP A 234 15.13 -9.71 -1.06
C TRP A 234 15.00 -8.20 -1.30
N LEU A 235 15.19 -7.40 -0.25
CA LEU A 235 15.24 -5.93 -0.32
C LEU A 235 16.56 -5.41 0.26
N PRO A 236 17.07 -4.27 -0.22
CA PRO A 236 18.31 -3.69 0.29
C PRO A 236 18.11 -3.13 1.71
N MET A 237 19.11 -3.33 2.55
CA MET A 237 19.23 -2.76 3.90
C MET A 237 19.87 -1.38 3.79
N ILE A 238 19.06 -0.37 3.45
CA ILE A 238 19.43 1.05 3.49
C ILE A 238 19.01 1.63 4.83
#